data_AF-A0A9W9U245-F1
#
_entry.id   AF-A0A9W9U245-F1
#
_cell.length_a   1.000
_cell.length_b   1.000
_cell.length_c   1.000
_cell.angle_alpha   90.00
_cell.angle_beta   90.00
_cell.angle_gamma   90.00
#
_symmetry.space_group_name_H-M   'P 1'
#
loop_
_entity.id
_entity.type
_entity.pdbx_description
1 polymer ?
#
loop_
_entity_poly.entity_id
_entity_poly.type
_entity_poly.pdbx_seq_one_letter_code
_entity_poly.pdbx_strand_id
1 'polypeptide(L)'
;MPFTVPGKNRRVRFPSQSAPIAREQKRPGKRPASSHPAGKMASQEVPRPGIPALFTQPPPIRDPLVTESIDLQDATLEKCLPFLKGIHSNQKGPFNACGVPALQRDDHVAYLYDALEDYPAGFVAMDASRPWMVYWALAGLSLLGEDITRVRQRVIETLRPMQNPTGGFGGGHGQTSHVAGAYAAVLSLAMVGGEEAFAVVDRQSMWRWLGRLKQADGGFRVCEGGEEDVRGAYCAMTIISLLDLPLALPPHAVARSAGMEKFTDELPNYLARCQTFEGGISGSPGVEAHGAYAFCALACLSIIGPPEETIGRCMDLPLLLSWLSARQNAPEGGFSGRTNKLVDGCYSHWVGGCWPLLQSAMDGKPQSDGPPPQTVGSLFSREGLDRYILCCCQSPHGGLRDKPGKSPDCYHTCYVLTGLSATQHRHYRTDSSASSSETFASAFSWKSRPIREDNVFERGDRLTAFHPLFVIPHQAAERMRLWYESEAF
;
A
#
# COMPACT_ATOMS: atom_id res chain seq x y z
N MET A 1 -50.44 10.70 2.83
CA MET A 1 -50.56 10.44 1.38
C MET A 1 -49.28 9.75 0.92
N PRO A 2 -49.32 8.50 0.45
CA PRO A 2 -48.12 7.81 -0.01
C PRO A 2 -47.93 8.04 -1.51
N PHE A 3 -46.79 8.60 -1.90
CA PHE A 3 -46.35 8.66 -3.28
C PHE A 3 -45.60 7.38 -3.64
N THR A 4 -46.05 6.79 -4.74
CA THR A 4 -45.62 5.57 -5.41
C THR A 4 -44.21 5.66 -5.99
N VAL A 5 -43.42 4.60 -5.82
CA VAL A 5 -42.16 4.33 -6.55
C VAL A 5 -42.49 3.54 -7.83
N PRO A 6 -42.00 3.92 -9.03
CA PRO A 6 -42.23 3.14 -10.24
C PRO A 6 -41.28 1.93 -10.31
N GLY A 7 -41.86 0.75 -10.52
CA GLY A 7 -41.15 -0.52 -10.65
C GLY A 7 -40.27 -0.58 -11.90
N LYS A 8 -39.01 -1.01 -11.72
CA LYS A 8 -38.19 -1.56 -12.79
C LYS A 8 -38.44 -3.07 -12.88
N ASN A 9 -39.01 -3.48 -14.00
CA ASN A 9 -39.27 -4.86 -14.40
C ASN A 9 -38.02 -5.75 -14.23
N ARG A 10 -38.00 -6.58 -13.19
CA ARG A 10 -37.07 -7.70 -13.06
C ARG A 10 -37.64 -8.88 -13.85
N ARG A 11 -37.14 -9.10 -15.07
CA ARG A 11 -37.39 -10.37 -15.79
C ARG A 11 -36.42 -11.42 -15.27
N VAL A 12 -36.96 -12.47 -14.66
CA VAL A 12 -36.25 -13.71 -14.33
C VAL A 12 -35.80 -14.37 -15.64
N ARG A 13 -34.49 -14.56 -15.83
CA ARG A 13 -33.95 -15.44 -16.87
C ARG A 13 -33.76 -16.83 -16.26
N PHE A 14 -34.53 -17.80 -16.73
CA PHE A 14 -34.32 -19.21 -16.41
C PHE A 14 -33.16 -19.77 -17.25
N PRO A 15 -32.41 -20.77 -16.76
CA PRO A 15 -31.32 -21.40 -17.50
C PRO A 15 -31.89 -22.17 -18.70
N SER A 16 -31.40 -21.91 -19.91
CA SER A 16 -31.73 -22.74 -21.07
C SER A 16 -31.02 -24.08 -20.98
N GLN A 17 -31.79 -25.15 -21.13
CA GLN A 17 -31.38 -26.54 -21.10
C GLN A 17 -30.29 -26.87 -22.13
N SER A 18 -29.38 -27.74 -21.70
CA SER A 18 -28.34 -28.42 -22.47
C SER A 18 -28.90 -29.24 -23.63
N ALA A 19 -28.27 -29.15 -24.81
CA ALA A 19 -28.38 -30.10 -25.91
C ALA A 19 -27.02 -30.22 -26.63
N PRO A 20 -26.73 -31.34 -27.31
CA PRO A 20 -25.44 -32.04 -27.23
C PRO A 20 -24.37 -31.59 -28.25
N ILE A 21 -23.14 -31.94 -27.90
CA ILE A 21 -21.90 -31.72 -28.66
C ILE A 21 -21.90 -32.54 -29.96
N ALA A 22 -21.90 -31.86 -31.10
CA ALA A 22 -21.54 -32.45 -32.39
C ALA A 22 -20.08 -32.12 -32.73
N ARG A 23 -19.27 -33.16 -32.95
CA ARG A 23 -17.90 -33.06 -33.47
C ARG A 23 -17.93 -32.66 -34.94
N GLU A 24 -17.37 -31.51 -35.29
CA GLU A 24 -17.08 -31.16 -36.68
C GLU A 24 -15.57 -31.00 -36.92
N GLN A 25 -15.14 -31.62 -38.01
CA GLN A 25 -13.75 -31.78 -38.44
C GLN A 25 -13.14 -30.45 -38.93
N LYS A 26 -11.94 -30.13 -38.46
CA LYS A 26 -11.17 -28.97 -38.94
C LYS A 26 -10.68 -29.18 -40.38
N ARG A 27 -11.10 -28.30 -41.31
CA ARG A 27 -10.38 -27.99 -42.55
C ARG A 27 -9.66 -26.63 -42.41
N PRO A 28 -8.48 -26.42 -43.03
CA PRO A 28 -7.68 -25.22 -42.82
C PRO A 28 -8.18 -24.06 -43.71
N GLY A 29 -8.52 -22.93 -43.09
CA GLY A 29 -9.04 -21.73 -43.75
C GLY A 29 -8.26 -20.45 -43.41
N LYS A 30 -7.56 -19.94 -44.43
CA LYS A 30 -7.03 -18.59 -44.72
C LYS A 30 -7.15 -17.47 -43.65
N ARG A 31 -6.01 -16.79 -43.42
CA ARG A 31 -5.85 -15.51 -42.70
C ARG A 31 -6.73 -14.40 -43.30
N PRO A 32 -7.39 -13.54 -42.51
CA PRO A 32 -8.03 -12.33 -43.03
C PRO A 32 -7.02 -11.17 -43.08
N ALA A 33 -6.99 -10.49 -44.22
CA ALA A 33 -6.26 -9.25 -44.42
C ALA A 33 -6.95 -8.09 -43.68
N SER A 34 -6.15 -7.27 -43.00
CA SER A 34 -6.60 -6.02 -42.36
C SER A 34 -6.86 -4.96 -43.43
N SER A 35 -8.06 -4.36 -43.39
CA SER A 35 -8.38 -3.14 -44.12
C SER A 35 -8.61 -2.02 -43.11
N HIS A 36 -7.75 -1.00 -43.16
CA HIS A 36 -7.94 0.25 -42.45
C HIS A 36 -8.82 1.19 -43.28
N PRO A 37 -9.85 1.82 -42.71
CA PRO A 37 -10.37 3.07 -43.24
C PRO A 37 -9.59 4.24 -42.65
N ALA A 38 -8.96 5.02 -43.53
CA ALA A 38 -8.29 6.27 -43.22
C ALA A 38 -9.29 7.39 -42.88
N GLY A 39 -8.90 8.26 -41.96
CA GLY A 39 -9.24 9.69 -42.01
C GLY A 39 -10.47 10.16 -41.22
N LYS A 40 -10.28 10.42 -39.92
CA LYS A 40 -10.89 11.59 -39.26
C LYS A 40 -9.78 12.40 -38.57
N MET A 41 -9.75 13.69 -38.86
CA MET A 41 -8.71 14.66 -38.54
C MET A 41 -8.28 14.62 -37.06
N ALA A 42 -7.01 14.30 -36.82
CA ALA A 42 -6.35 14.42 -35.53
C ALA A 42 -6.22 15.92 -35.18
N SER A 43 -7.00 16.37 -34.21
CA SER A 43 -6.78 17.66 -33.57
C SER A 43 -5.49 17.58 -32.74
N GLN A 44 -4.43 18.21 -33.25
CA GLN A 44 -3.15 18.57 -32.60
C GLN A 44 -2.79 17.82 -31.30
N GLU A 45 -1.98 16.77 -31.41
CA GLU A 45 -1.37 15.97 -30.32
C GLU A 45 -0.22 16.68 -29.59
N VAL A 46 -0.29 18.01 -29.44
CA VAL A 46 0.76 18.77 -28.77
C VAL A 46 0.59 18.63 -27.26
N PRO A 47 1.60 18.15 -26.51
CA PRO A 47 1.54 18.11 -25.05
C PRO A 47 1.27 19.50 -24.47
N ARG A 48 0.58 19.56 -23.32
CA ARG A 48 0.43 20.84 -22.62
C ARG A 48 1.81 21.45 -22.31
N PRO A 49 1.94 22.80 -22.34
CA PRO A 49 3.17 23.46 -21.90
C PRO A 49 3.56 23.06 -20.47
N GLY A 50 4.86 23.05 -20.17
CA GLY A 50 5.37 22.72 -18.83
C GLY A 50 5.56 21.22 -18.54
N ILE A 51 5.28 20.34 -19.52
CA ILE A 51 5.54 18.90 -19.40
C ILE A 51 6.88 18.56 -20.06
N PRO A 52 7.89 18.08 -19.31
CA PRO A 52 9.19 17.69 -19.86
C PRO A 52 9.11 16.60 -20.94
N ALA A 53 10.07 16.61 -21.87
CA ALA A 53 10.21 15.59 -22.90
C ALA A 53 10.26 14.16 -22.32
N LEU A 54 10.88 14.02 -21.15
CA LEU A 54 10.98 12.77 -20.39
C LEU A 54 9.63 12.09 -20.14
N PHE A 55 8.53 12.85 -20.04
CA PHE A 55 7.19 12.33 -19.75
C PHE A 55 6.26 12.35 -20.98
N THR A 56 6.79 12.69 -22.16
CA THR A 56 5.98 12.80 -23.40
C THR A 56 6.50 11.93 -24.53
N GLN A 57 7.63 11.25 -24.35
CA GLN A 57 8.29 10.42 -25.36
C GLN A 57 8.68 9.04 -24.78
N PRO A 58 8.67 7.98 -25.59
CA PRO A 58 9.24 6.68 -25.22
C PRO A 58 10.73 6.77 -24.87
N PRO A 59 11.27 5.78 -24.12
CA PRO A 59 12.72 5.64 -23.95
C PRO A 59 13.45 5.55 -25.30
N PRO A 60 14.66 6.14 -25.42
CA PRO A 60 15.40 6.17 -26.68
C PRO A 60 15.96 4.80 -27.07
N ILE A 61 16.25 3.93 -26.10
CA ILE A 61 16.76 2.58 -26.35
C ILE A 61 15.58 1.63 -26.46
N ARG A 62 15.48 0.92 -27.60
CA ARG A 62 14.49 -0.12 -27.83
C ARG A 62 15.16 -1.35 -28.40
N ASP A 63 14.97 -2.48 -27.74
CA ASP A 63 15.51 -3.74 -28.20
C ASP A 63 14.74 -4.24 -29.43
N PRO A 64 15.44 -4.84 -30.42
CA PRO A 64 14.78 -5.40 -31.60
C PRO A 64 14.08 -6.74 -31.32
N LEU A 65 14.42 -7.41 -30.21
CA LEU A 65 13.77 -8.66 -29.80
C LEU A 65 12.36 -8.34 -29.28
N VAL A 66 11.34 -9.02 -29.82
CA VAL A 66 9.96 -8.87 -29.35
C VAL A 66 9.59 -10.03 -28.44
N THR A 67 9.05 -9.71 -27.27
CA THR A 67 8.56 -10.66 -26.27
C THR A 67 7.27 -10.15 -25.66
N GLU A 68 6.52 -11.02 -24.97
CA GLU A 68 5.32 -10.60 -24.24
C GLU A 68 5.60 -9.43 -23.27
N SER A 69 6.76 -9.41 -22.62
CA SER A 69 7.14 -8.32 -21.71
C SER A 69 7.23 -6.98 -22.42
N ILE A 70 7.80 -6.96 -23.63
CA ILE A 70 7.94 -5.74 -24.43
C ILE A 70 6.58 -5.31 -24.98
N ASP A 71 5.77 -6.26 -25.48
CA ASP A 71 4.42 -5.96 -25.97
C ASP A 71 3.54 -5.34 -24.87
N LEU A 72 3.61 -5.87 -23.65
CA LEU A 72 2.87 -5.35 -22.50
C LEU A 72 3.41 -4.00 -22.02
N GLN A 73 4.73 -3.79 -22.06
CA GLN A 73 5.36 -2.52 -21.71
C GLN A 73 4.96 -1.41 -22.69
N ASP A 74 5.03 -1.69 -23.99
CA ASP A 74 4.62 -0.76 -25.05
C ASP A 74 3.12 -0.46 -24.97
N ALA A 75 2.27 -1.47 -24.77
CA ALA A 75 0.83 -1.28 -24.60
C ALA A 75 0.47 -0.47 -23.34
N THR A 76 1.31 -0.53 -22.30
CA THR A 76 1.13 0.29 -21.08
C THR A 76 1.55 1.73 -21.35
N LEU A 77 2.70 1.91 -22.01
CA LEU A 77 3.22 3.20 -22.42
C LEU A 77 2.23 3.96 -23.30
N GLU A 78 1.67 3.31 -24.33
CA GLU A 78 0.67 3.90 -25.23
C GLU A 78 -0.58 4.39 -24.50
N LYS A 79 -0.99 3.68 -23.44
CA LYS A 79 -2.14 4.09 -22.61
C LYS A 79 -1.80 5.24 -21.67
N CYS A 80 -0.58 5.33 -21.16
CA CYS A 80 -0.15 6.37 -20.23
C CYS A 80 0.13 7.71 -20.93
N LEU A 81 0.74 7.68 -22.12
CA LEU A 81 1.21 8.90 -22.80
C LEU A 81 0.14 9.98 -23.00
N PRO A 82 -1.11 9.69 -23.44
CA PRO A 82 -2.13 10.72 -23.58
C PRO A 82 -2.50 11.40 -22.25
N PHE A 83 -2.49 10.64 -21.15
CA PHE A 83 -2.75 11.17 -19.82
C PHE A 83 -1.57 12.04 -19.33
N LEU A 84 -0.33 11.56 -19.50
CA LEU A 84 0.87 12.31 -19.11
C LEU A 84 1.01 13.62 -19.88
N LYS A 85 0.63 13.63 -21.17
CA LYS A 85 0.60 14.82 -22.04
C LYS A 85 -0.53 15.80 -21.67
N GLY A 86 -1.46 15.42 -20.79
CA GLY A 86 -2.61 16.23 -20.38
C GLY A 86 -3.67 16.42 -21.46
N ILE A 87 -3.72 15.53 -22.46
CA ILE A 87 -4.60 15.63 -23.64
C ILE A 87 -5.69 14.56 -23.66
N HIS A 88 -5.72 13.65 -22.69
CA HIS A 88 -6.71 12.59 -22.64
C HIS A 88 -8.07 13.16 -22.20
N SER A 89 -9.14 12.86 -22.95
CA SER A 89 -10.49 13.43 -22.75
C SER A 89 -11.12 13.14 -21.39
N ASN A 90 -10.72 12.03 -20.75
CA ASN A 90 -11.23 11.65 -19.42
C ASN A 90 -10.54 12.41 -18.25
N GLN A 91 -9.53 13.24 -18.50
CA GLN A 91 -8.88 14.00 -17.43
C GLN A 91 -9.70 15.23 -17.07
N LYS A 92 -9.98 15.38 -15.77
CA LYS A 92 -10.61 16.58 -15.22
C LYS A 92 -9.52 17.58 -14.83
N GLY A 93 -9.78 18.86 -15.09
CA GLY A 93 -8.92 19.96 -14.67
C GLY A 93 -9.22 20.42 -13.23
N PRO A 94 -8.72 21.61 -12.84
CA PRO A 94 -7.79 22.44 -13.60
C PRO A 94 -6.44 21.74 -13.80
N PHE A 95 -5.72 22.10 -14.87
CA PHE A 95 -4.31 21.72 -15.06
C PHE A 95 -3.44 22.88 -14.59
N ASN A 96 -2.41 22.58 -13.81
CA ASN A 96 -1.49 23.58 -13.29
C ASN A 96 -0.40 23.98 -14.32
N ALA A 97 0.52 24.85 -13.92
CA ALA A 97 1.62 25.33 -14.76
C ALA A 97 2.60 24.23 -15.23
N CYS A 98 2.64 23.09 -14.54
CA CYS A 98 3.43 21.92 -14.91
C CYS A 98 2.67 20.94 -15.81
N GLY A 99 1.43 21.28 -16.22
CA GLY A 99 0.57 20.45 -17.05
C GLY A 99 -0.03 19.25 -16.32
N VAL A 100 -0.06 19.27 -14.98
CA VAL A 100 -0.62 18.20 -14.13
C VAL A 100 -2.04 18.57 -13.70
N PRO A 101 -3.04 17.67 -13.77
CA PRO A 101 -4.39 17.94 -13.28
C PRO A 101 -4.43 17.94 -11.75
N ALA A 102 -5.36 18.73 -11.18
CA ALA A 102 -5.63 18.72 -9.75
C ALA A 102 -6.10 17.34 -9.27
N LEU A 103 -5.83 17.04 -7.99
CA LEU A 103 -6.40 15.90 -7.30
C LEU A 103 -7.93 16.09 -7.19
N GLN A 104 -8.70 15.14 -7.69
CA GLN A 104 -10.17 15.18 -7.70
C GLN A 104 -10.73 14.76 -6.34
N ARG A 105 -10.43 15.56 -5.30
CA ARG A 105 -10.69 15.23 -3.89
C ARG A 105 -12.12 14.83 -3.63
N ASP A 106 -13.09 15.64 -4.04
CA ASP A 106 -14.51 15.40 -3.76
C ASP A 106 -15.00 14.08 -4.38
N ASP A 107 -14.56 13.78 -5.60
CA ASP A 107 -14.86 12.51 -6.26
C ASP A 107 -14.28 11.32 -5.48
N HIS A 108 -13.03 11.44 -5.00
CA HIS A 108 -12.38 10.38 -4.23
C HIS A 108 -12.98 10.20 -2.83
N VAL A 109 -13.36 11.30 -2.17
CA VAL A 109 -14.06 11.27 -0.88
C VAL A 109 -15.42 10.57 -1.02
N ALA A 110 -16.21 10.94 -2.03
CA ALA A 110 -17.50 10.29 -2.30
C ALA A 110 -17.33 8.79 -2.55
N TYR A 111 -16.36 8.42 -3.41
CA TYR A 111 -16.03 7.03 -3.69
C TYR A 111 -15.65 6.22 -2.43
N LEU A 112 -14.87 6.82 -1.52
CA LEU A 112 -14.41 6.14 -0.30
C LEU A 112 -15.52 6.00 0.75
N TYR A 113 -16.47 6.95 0.83
CA TYR A 113 -17.66 6.76 1.66
C TYR A 113 -18.59 5.70 1.10
N ASP A 114 -18.81 5.66 -0.22
CA ASP A 114 -19.58 4.59 -0.87
C ASP A 114 -18.95 3.22 -0.62
N ALA A 115 -17.62 3.15 -0.53
CA ALA A 115 -16.89 1.93 -0.20
C ALA A 115 -17.04 1.43 1.25
N LEU A 116 -17.63 2.23 2.14
CA LEU A 116 -17.95 1.80 3.51
C LEU A 116 -19.36 1.21 3.65
N GLU A 117 -20.09 1.12 2.54
CA GLU A 117 -21.47 0.64 2.49
C GLU A 117 -21.56 -0.81 1.96
N ASP A 118 -22.77 -1.27 1.65
CA ASP A 118 -23.04 -2.64 1.23
C ASP A 118 -22.52 -2.95 -0.18
N TYR A 119 -22.00 -4.17 -0.33
CA TYR A 119 -21.50 -4.69 -1.60
C TYR A 119 -22.43 -5.75 -2.20
N PRO A 120 -22.56 -5.82 -3.54
CA PRO A 120 -23.36 -6.86 -4.18
C PRO A 120 -22.69 -8.24 -4.08
N ALA A 121 -23.47 -9.32 -4.20
CA ALA A 121 -23.02 -10.70 -4.01
C ALA A 121 -21.78 -11.12 -4.84
N GLY A 122 -21.51 -10.46 -5.97
CA GLY A 122 -20.31 -10.69 -6.77
C GLY A 122 -18.99 -10.37 -6.04
N PHE A 123 -19.02 -9.61 -4.94
CA PHE A 123 -17.86 -9.28 -4.12
C PHE A 123 -17.51 -10.37 -3.09
N VAL A 124 -18.13 -11.54 -3.14
CA VAL A 124 -17.86 -12.65 -2.19
C VAL A 124 -16.37 -13.02 -2.08
N ALA A 125 -15.57 -12.82 -3.13
CA ALA A 125 -14.13 -13.03 -3.09
C ALA A 125 -13.39 -12.11 -2.08
N MET A 126 -14.01 -10.98 -1.69
CA MET A 126 -13.50 -10.03 -0.72
C MET A 126 -13.94 -10.35 0.72
N ASP A 127 -14.68 -11.43 0.97
CA ASP A 127 -15.20 -11.74 2.32
C ASP A 127 -14.09 -11.94 3.35
N ALA A 128 -12.96 -12.54 2.97
CA ALA A 128 -11.78 -12.65 3.84
C ALA A 128 -11.00 -11.32 4.01
N SER A 129 -11.38 -10.29 3.26
CA SER A 129 -10.70 -8.98 3.20
C SER A 129 -11.57 -7.83 3.72
N ARG A 130 -12.66 -8.09 4.44
CA ARG A 130 -13.52 -7.01 4.98
C ARG A 130 -12.78 -6.05 5.92
N PRO A 131 -11.87 -6.49 6.84
CA PRO A 131 -11.04 -5.57 7.61
C PRO A 131 -10.18 -4.66 6.71
N TRP A 132 -9.67 -5.19 5.59
CA TRP A 132 -8.90 -4.42 4.63
C TRP A 132 -9.73 -3.36 3.93
N MET A 133 -10.96 -3.67 3.55
CA MET A 133 -11.88 -2.70 2.93
C MET A 133 -12.14 -1.52 3.87
N VAL A 134 -12.37 -1.79 5.15
CA VAL A 134 -12.51 -0.77 6.20
C VAL A 134 -11.23 0.07 6.31
N TYR A 135 -10.08 -0.59 6.46
CA TYR A 135 -8.78 0.10 6.56
C TYR A 135 -8.51 1.01 5.35
N TRP A 136 -8.63 0.49 4.13
CA TRP A 136 -8.33 1.26 2.91
C TRP A 136 -9.23 2.47 2.76
N ALA A 137 -10.52 2.33 3.06
CA ALA A 137 -11.46 3.44 3.01
C ALA A 137 -11.11 4.52 4.05
N LEU A 138 -10.91 4.13 5.30
CA LEU A 138 -10.56 5.05 6.39
C LEU A 138 -9.20 5.74 6.17
N ALA A 139 -8.22 5.00 5.66
CA ALA A 139 -6.90 5.54 5.34
C ALA A 139 -6.99 6.59 4.22
N GLY A 140 -7.70 6.28 3.13
CA GLY A 140 -7.95 7.22 2.04
C GLY A 140 -8.66 8.49 2.52
N LEU A 141 -9.70 8.35 3.35
CA LEU A 141 -10.43 9.48 3.93
C LEU A 141 -9.53 10.33 4.84
N SER A 142 -8.73 9.70 5.69
CA SER A 142 -7.77 10.40 6.58
C SER A 142 -6.70 11.16 5.79
N LEU A 143 -6.17 10.57 4.71
CA LEU A 143 -5.24 11.23 3.78
C LEU A 143 -5.87 12.47 3.15
N LEU A 144 -7.15 12.38 2.79
CA LEU A 144 -7.95 13.48 2.24
C LEU A 144 -8.42 14.50 3.29
N GLY A 145 -8.06 14.31 4.56
CA GLY A 145 -8.35 15.26 5.64
C GLY A 145 -9.76 15.18 6.20
N GLU A 146 -10.49 14.10 5.93
CA GLU A 146 -11.84 13.88 6.45
C GLU A 146 -11.83 13.50 7.93
N ASP A 147 -12.82 13.99 8.68
CA ASP A 147 -13.07 13.54 10.05
C ASP A 147 -13.80 12.20 10.07
N ILE A 148 -13.03 11.12 10.24
CA ILE A 148 -13.52 9.75 10.30
C ILE A 148 -14.01 9.31 11.69
N THR A 149 -13.95 10.17 12.72
CA THR A 149 -14.47 9.81 14.05
C THR A 149 -15.98 9.53 14.01
N ARG A 150 -16.68 10.12 13.05
CA ARG A 150 -18.12 9.91 12.80
C ARG A 150 -18.53 8.46 12.49
N VAL A 151 -17.59 7.62 12.02
CA VAL A 151 -17.85 6.20 11.74
C VAL A 151 -17.27 5.25 12.79
N ARG A 152 -16.71 5.77 13.88
CA ARG A 152 -16.07 4.99 14.95
C ARG A 152 -16.95 3.84 15.45
N GLN A 153 -18.21 4.14 15.79
CA GLN A 153 -19.13 3.14 16.31
C GLN A 153 -19.39 2.01 15.30
N ARG A 154 -19.57 2.36 14.01
CA ARG A 154 -19.74 1.37 12.92
C ARG A 154 -18.50 0.47 12.79
N VAL A 155 -17.30 1.04 12.93
CA VAL A 155 -16.04 0.28 12.88
C VAL A 155 -15.95 -0.70 14.05
N ILE A 156 -16.27 -0.24 15.27
CA ILE A 156 -16.30 -1.10 16.47
C ILE A 156 -17.28 -2.26 16.29
N GLU A 157 -18.50 -1.97 15.86
CA GLU A 157 -19.54 -2.98 15.64
C GLU A 157 -19.19 -3.96 14.53
N THR A 158 -18.46 -3.52 13.50
CA THR A 158 -18.01 -4.36 12.39
C THR A 158 -16.88 -5.31 12.82
N LEU A 159 -15.90 -4.82 13.58
CA LEU A 159 -14.70 -5.58 13.93
C LEU A 159 -14.88 -6.50 15.14
N ARG A 160 -15.74 -6.13 16.10
CA ARG A 160 -16.01 -6.94 17.29
C ARG A 160 -16.36 -8.41 16.99
N PRO A 161 -17.28 -8.74 16.06
CA PRO A 161 -17.60 -10.14 15.75
C PRO A 161 -16.52 -10.86 14.93
N MET A 162 -15.50 -10.15 14.44
CA MET A 162 -14.34 -10.73 13.71
C MET A 162 -13.19 -11.10 14.64
N GLN A 163 -13.19 -10.64 15.89
CA GLN A 163 -12.20 -11.03 16.89
C GLN A 163 -12.51 -12.40 17.45
N ASN A 164 -11.51 -13.28 17.44
CA ASN A 164 -11.66 -14.64 17.94
C ASN A 164 -11.33 -14.72 19.44
N PRO A 165 -12.06 -15.51 20.24
CA PRO A 165 -11.75 -15.72 21.67
C PRO A 165 -10.36 -16.30 21.93
N THR A 166 -9.76 -16.95 20.92
CA THR A 166 -8.40 -17.51 20.96
C THR A 166 -7.30 -16.52 20.56
N GLY A 167 -7.69 -15.27 20.27
CA GLY A 167 -6.81 -14.15 19.91
C GLY A 167 -6.81 -13.82 18.43
N GLY A 168 -6.61 -12.54 18.11
CA GLY A 168 -6.54 -12.02 16.75
C GLY A 168 -7.89 -11.76 16.09
N PHE A 169 -7.85 -11.20 14.88
CA PHE A 169 -9.03 -10.95 14.05
C PHE A 169 -8.94 -11.76 12.75
N GLY A 170 -10.08 -12.32 12.33
CA GLY A 170 -10.26 -12.90 10.99
C GLY A 170 -10.75 -11.89 9.96
N GLY A 171 -11.09 -12.37 8.76
CA GLY A 171 -11.70 -11.55 7.70
C GLY A 171 -13.20 -11.28 7.89
N GLY A 172 -13.86 -12.05 8.75
CA GLY A 172 -15.30 -12.02 8.98
C GLY A 172 -15.68 -12.88 10.19
N HIS A 173 -16.95 -12.83 10.60
CA HIS A 173 -17.43 -13.64 11.71
C HIS A 173 -17.25 -15.14 11.41
N GLY A 174 -16.63 -15.88 12.34
CA GLY A 174 -16.35 -17.31 12.20
C GLY A 174 -15.13 -17.64 11.33
N GLN A 175 -14.43 -16.64 10.76
CA GLN A 175 -13.17 -16.87 10.07
C GLN A 175 -12.00 -16.91 11.05
N THR A 176 -11.01 -17.77 10.77
CA THR A 176 -9.82 -17.88 11.61
C THR A 176 -9.01 -16.58 11.64
N SER A 177 -8.32 -16.33 12.74
CA SER A 177 -7.47 -15.15 12.88
C SER A 177 -6.32 -15.16 11.87
N HIS A 178 -6.06 -14.01 11.28
CA HIS A 178 -5.04 -13.82 10.25
C HIS A 178 -4.35 -12.46 10.46
N VAL A 179 -3.01 -12.43 10.46
CA VAL A 179 -2.23 -11.21 10.79
C VAL A 179 -2.54 -10.03 9.89
N ALA A 180 -2.81 -10.27 8.61
CA ALA A 180 -3.25 -9.21 7.69
C ALA A 180 -4.62 -8.61 8.08
N GLY A 181 -5.58 -9.44 8.50
CA GLY A 181 -6.89 -8.98 8.97
C GLY A 181 -6.79 -8.26 10.32
N ALA A 182 -5.98 -8.80 11.24
CA ALA A 182 -5.68 -8.16 12.53
C ALA A 182 -4.94 -6.83 12.38
N TYR A 183 -3.99 -6.73 11.45
CA TYR A 183 -3.29 -5.49 11.11
C TYR A 183 -4.29 -4.42 10.64
N ALA A 184 -5.13 -4.76 9.65
CA ALA A 184 -6.12 -3.83 9.11
C ALA A 184 -7.15 -3.41 10.19
N ALA A 185 -7.58 -4.33 11.05
CA ALA A 185 -8.46 -4.05 12.17
C ALA A 185 -7.83 -3.08 13.19
N VAL A 186 -6.60 -3.37 13.65
CA VAL A 186 -5.87 -2.53 14.61
C VAL A 186 -5.63 -1.12 14.06
N LEU A 187 -5.19 -1.01 12.80
CA LEU A 187 -5.00 0.30 12.16
C LEU A 187 -6.31 1.07 11.98
N SER A 188 -7.40 0.38 11.67
CA SER A 188 -8.73 1.00 11.57
C SER A 188 -9.17 1.57 12.93
N LEU A 189 -9.00 0.80 14.02
CA LEU A 189 -9.29 1.24 15.39
C LEU A 189 -8.39 2.40 15.81
N ALA A 190 -7.09 2.37 15.46
CA ALA A 190 -6.16 3.46 15.72
C ALA A 190 -6.59 4.78 15.06
N MET A 191 -7.02 4.70 13.80
CA MET A 191 -7.46 5.84 13.01
C MET A 191 -8.74 6.49 13.54
N VAL A 192 -9.78 5.70 13.86
CA VAL A 192 -11.02 6.26 14.43
C VAL A 192 -10.85 6.74 15.87
N GLY A 193 -9.88 6.17 16.60
CA GLY A 193 -9.52 6.55 17.97
C GLY A 193 -10.63 6.30 19.00
N GLY A 194 -10.40 6.74 20.24
CA GLY A 194 -11.35 6.59 21.35
C GLY A 194 -11.07 5.37 22.21
N GLU A 195 -11.20 5.52 23.53
CA GLU A 195 -10.98 4.44 24.50
C GLU A 195 -11.88 3.24 24.21
N GLU A 196 -13.12 3.48 23.76
CA GLU A 196 -14.09 2.47 23.36
C GLU A 196 -13.65 1.66 22.13
N ALA A 197 -12.90 2.28 21.22
CA ALA A 197 -12.34 1.60 20.05
C ALA A 197 -11.10 0.79 20.43
N PHE A 198 -10.24 1.35 21.28
CA PHE A 198 -9.04 0.66 21.73
C PHE A 198 -9.39 -0.54 22.61
N ALA A 199 -10.35 -0.39 23.53
CA ALA A 199 -10.86 -1.46 24.39
C ALA A 199 -11.55 -2.62 23.65
N VAL A 200 -11.73 -2.54 22.33
CA VAL A 200 -12.16 -3.70 21.53
C VAL A 200 -11.13 -4.82 21.58
N VAL A 201 -9.83 -4.51 21.58
CA VAL A 201 -8.78 -5.51 21.39
C VAL A 201 -8.47 -6.25 22.70
N ASP A 202 -8.62 -7.57 22.70
CA ASP A 202 -8.10 -8.42 23.77
C ASP A 202 -6.60 -8.63 23.58
N ARG A 203 -5.80 -7.81 24.26
CA ARG A 203 -4.33 -7.81 24.18
C ARG A 203 -3.72 -9.16 24.56
N GLN A 204 -4.26 -9.83 25.58
CA GLN A 204 -3.66 -11.06 26.08
C GLN A 204 -3.90 -12.23 25.12
N SER A 205 -5.11 -12.36 24.59
CA SER A 205 -5.37 -13.40 23.58
C SER A 205 -4.63 -13.09 22.28
N MET A 206 -4.56 -11.82 21.84
CA MET A 206 -3.74 -11.37 20.72
C MET A 206 -2.26 -11.78 20.88
N TRP A 207 -1.65 -11.49 22.02
CA TRP A 207 -0.27 -11.87 22.33
C TRP A 207 -0.06 -13.39 22.30
N ARG A 208 -0.96 -14.16 22.91
CA ARG A 208 -0.91 -15.64 22.87
C ARG A 208 -1.02 -16.17 21.44
N TRP A 209 -1.90 -15.61 20.63
CA TRP A 209 -2.10 -16.00 19.24
C TRP A 209 -0.89 -15.67 18.37
N LEU A 210 -0.37 -14.44 18.42
CA LEU A 210 0.85 -14.07 17.69
C LEU A 210 2.02 -14.97 18.08
N GLY A 211 2.12 -15.37 19.36
CA GLY A 211 3.14 -16.32 19.83
C GLY A 211 3.07 -17.70 19.17
N ARG A 212 1.89 -18.16 18.74
CA ARG A 212 1.73 -19.40 17.97
C ARG A 212 2.18 -19.28 16.52
N LEU A 213 2.28 -18.04 16.00
CA LEU A 213 2.69 -17.78 14.62
C LEU A 213 4.20 -17.64 14.45
N LYS A 214 4.94 -17.35 15.53
CA LYS A 214 6.41 -17.28 15.51
C LYS A 214 7.00 -18.62 15.10
N GLN A 215 7.94 -18.60 14.14
CA GLN A 215 8.61 -19.79 13.62
C GLN A 215 10.05 -19.92 14.13
N ALA A 216 10.61 -21.12 13.98
CA ALA A 216 11.94 -21.49 14.47
C ALA A 216 13.09 -20.82 13.70
N ASP A 217 12.85 -20.33 12.49
CA ASP A 217 13.86 -19.67 11.66
C ASP A 217 13.85 -18.14 11.83
N GLY A 218 12.99 -17.62 12.71
CA GLY A 218 12.80 -16.20 13.00
C GLY A 218 11.58 -15.55 12.34
N GLY A 219 10.97 -16.17 11.34
CA GLY A 219 9.80 -15.61 10.66
C GLY A 219 8.48 -15.79 11.41
N PHE A 220 7.40 -15.43 10.73
CA PHE A 220 6.03 -15.53 11.23
C PHE A 220 5.11 -16.08 10.14
N ARG A 221 4.26 -17.02 10.51
CA ARG A 221 3.13 -17.40 9.67
C ARG A 221 2.05 -16.34 9.67
N VAL A 222 1.27 -16.28 8.59
CA VAL A 222 0.15 -15.33 8.49
C VAL A 222 -1.08 -15.76 9.29
N CYS A 223 -1.24 -17.06 9.51
CA CYS A 223 -2.24 -17.67 10.39
C CYS A 223 -1.78 -19.07 10.80
N GLU A 224 -2.50 -19.71 11.72
CA GLU A 224 -2.18 -21.09 12.13
C GLU A 224 -2.37 -22.04 10.94
N GLY A 225 -1.28 -22.71 10.52
CA GLY A 225 -1.27 -23.57 9.33
C GLY A 225 -1.12 -22.84 7.98
N GLY A 226 -1.05 -21.49 7.99
CA GLY A 226 -0.84 -20.69 6.79
C GLY A 226 0.63 -20.59 6.34
N GLU A 227 0.85 -19.82 5.29
CA GLU A 227 2.17 -19.52 4.76
C GLU A 227 3.02 -18.66 5.70
N GLU A 228 4.33 -18.72 5.51
CA GLU A 228 5.33 -17.89 6.17
C GLU A 228 6.01 -16.99 5.14
N ASP A 229 5.85 -15.68 5.32
CA ASP A 229 6.51 -14.65 4.52
C ASP A 229 6.65 -13.34 5.32
N VAL A 230 7.37 -12.37 4.74
CA VAL A 230 7.64 -11.08 5.38
C VAL A 230 6.38 -10.24 5.68
N ARG A 231 5.22 -10.53 5.05
CA ARG A 231 3.95 -9.88 5.43
C ARG A 231 3.55 -10.31 6.83
N GLY A 232 3.75 -11.59 7.15
CA GLY A 232 3.54 -12.14 8.49
C GLY A 232 4.34 -11.38 9.53
N ALA A 233 5.64 -11.20 9.28
CA ALA A 233 6.54 -10.47 10.15
C ALA A 233 6.14 -8.99 10.33
N TYR A 234 5.91 -8.27 9.24
CA TYR A 234 5.55 -6.85 9.29
C TYR A 234 4.22 -6.61 10.01
N CYS A 235 3.19 -7.39 9.70
CA CYS A 235 1.88 -7.27 10.34
C CYS A 235 1.97 -7.57 11.84
N ALA A 236 2.64 -8.68 12.21
CA ALA A 236 2.80 -9.07 13.61
C ALA A 236 3.56 -7.99 14.42
N MET A 237 4.69 -7.49 13.91
CA MET A 237 5.46 -6.47 14.63
C MET A 237 4.77 -5.11 14.70
N THR A 238 3.96 -4.76 13.70
CA THR A 238 3.10 -3.56 13.76
C THR A 238 2.08 -3.69 14.89
N ILE A 239 1.40 -4.84 15.01
CA ILE A 239 0.42 -5.10 16.05
C ILE A 239 1.08 -5.10 17.44
N ILE A 240 2.21 -5.80 17.61
CA ILE A 240 2.96 -5.86 18.87
C ILE A 240 3.39 -4.45 19.30
N SER A 241 3.85 -3.63 18.36
CA SER A 241 4.31 -2.27 18.64
C SER A 241 3.16 -1.34 19.06
N LEU A 242 2.06 -1.30 18.29
CA LEU A 242 0.94 -0.40 18.57
C LEU A 242 0.15 -0.77 19.82
N LEU A 243 0.01 -2.07 20.13
CA LEU A 243 -0.76 -2.55 21.29
C LEU A 243 0.07 -2.69 22.58
N ASP A 244 1.35 -2.28 22.52
CA ASP A 244 2.34 -2.49 23.58
C ASP A 244 2.29 -3.90 24.17
N LEU A 245 2.42 -4.92 23.30
CA LEU A 245 2.44 -6.31 23.75
C LEU A 245 3.84 -6.68 24.28
N PRO A 246 3.93 -7.57 25.28
CA PRO A 246 5.22 -8.04 25.75
C PRO A 246 6.06 -8.65 24.63
N LEU A 247 7.32 -8.23 24.53
CA LEU A 247 8.27 -8.80 23.58
C LEU A 247 8.59 -10.26 23.88
N ALA A 248 8.53 -10.67 25.15
CA ALA A 248 8.71 -12.06 25.54
C ALA A 248 7.60 -12.92 24.92
N LEU A 249 7.98 -14.06 24.36
CA LEU A 249 7.04 -15.02 23.81
C LEU A 249 6.15 -15.61 24.92
N PRO A 250 4.90 -15.99 24.61
CA PRO A 250 4.08 -16.78 25.52
C PRO A 250 4.81 -18.05 25.99
N PRO A 251 4.63 -18.51 27.25
CA PRO A 251 5.29 -19.71 27.77
C PRO A 251 5.06 -20.97 26.92
N HIS A 252 3.90 -21.06 26.26
CA HIS A 252 3.50 -22.18 25.41
C HIS A 252 3.76 -21.94 23.91
N ALA A 253 4.47 -20.87 23.54
CA ALA A 253 4.84 -20.63 22.14
C ALA A 253 5.76 -21.74 21.64
N VAL A 254 5.38 -22.41 20.54
CA VAL A 254 6.13 -23.54 19.98
C VAL A 254 7.57 -23.14 19.65
N ALA A 255 7.81 -21.91 19.19
CA ALA A 255 9.15 -21.40 18.90
C ALA A 255 10.13 -21.44 20.09
N ARG A 256 9.64 -21.51 21.35
CA ARG A 256 10.50 -21.68 22.53
C ARG A 256 11.26 -23.00 22.52
N SER A 257 10.73 -24.05 21.90
CA SER A 257 11.45 -25.34 21.76
C SER A 257 12.66 -25.23 20.82
N ALA A 258 12.68 -24.21 19.95
CA ALA A 258 13.81 -23.86 19.10
C ALA A 258 14.74 -22.81 19.74
N GLY A 259 14.58 -22.51 21.03
CA GLY A 259 15.42 -21.55 21.77
C GLY A 259 15.00 -20.08 21.65
N MET A 260 13.86 -19.77 21.04
CA MET A 260 13.36 -18.39 20.95
C MET A 260 12.77 -17.95 22.30
N GLU A 261 13.10 -16.76 22.77
CA GLU A 261 12.55 -16.17 23.99
C GLU A 261 11.66 -14.96 23.72
N LYS A 262 11.93 -14.22 22.63
CA LYS A 262 11.24 -13.00 22.22
C LYS A 262 10.71 -13.10 20.81
N PHE A 263 9.70 -12.28 20.50
CA PHE A 263 9.16 -12.13 19.15
C PHE A 263 10.21 -11.68 18.12
N THR A 264 11.23 -10.96 18.57
CA THR A 264 12.31 -10.42 17.74
C THR A 264 13.48 -11.39 17.52
N ASP A 265 13.54 -12.51 18.22
CA ASP A 265 14.67 -13.45 18.11
C ASP A 265 14.70 -14.06 16.70
N GLU A 266 15.89 -14.11 16.10
CA GLU A 266 16.17 -14.50 14.70
C GLU A 266 15.40 -13.73 13.60
N LEU A 267 14.50 -12.82 13.96
CA LEU A 267 13.70 -12.07 12.98
C LEU A 267 14.57 -11.21 12.03
N PRO A 268 15.59 -10.45 12.51
CA PRO A 268 16.47 -9.73 11.59
C PRO A 268 17.21 -10.64 10.61
N ASN A 269 17.59 -11.85 11.05
CA ASN A 269 18.28 -12.83 10.22
C ASN A 269 17.34 -13.45 9.18
N TYR A 270 16.10 -13.76 9.56
CA TYR A 270 15.05 -14.17 8.61
C TYR A 270 14.85 -13.13 7.51
N LEU A 271 14.71 -11.86 7.88
CA LEU A 271 14.52 -10.76 6.92
C LEU A 271 15.76 -10.56 6.04
N ALA A 272 16.97 -10.68 6.58
CA ALA A 272 18.21 -10.62 5.81
C ALA A 272 18.29 -11.73 4.74
N ARG A 273 17.86 -12.96 5.08
CA ARG A 273 17.81 -14.08 4.11
C ARG A 273 16.79 -13.88 2.99
N CYS A 274 15.89 -12.91 3.11
CA CYS A 274 14.93 -12.56 2.06
C CYS A 274 15.50 -11.57 1.03
N GLN A 275 16.68 -10.98 1.25
CA GLN A 275 17.34 -10.18 0.22
C GLN A 275 17.82 -11.09 -0.92
N THR A 276 17.56 -10.69 -2.17
CA THR A 276 17.90 -11.48 -3.36
C THR A 276 19.19 -10.98 -4.01
N PHE A 277 19.70 -11.75 -4.97
CA PHE A 277 20.83 -11.37 -5.81
C PHE A 277 20.59 -10.08 -6.62
N GLU A 278 19.34 -9.67 -6.80
CA GLU A 278 19.02 -8.42 -7.51
C GLU A 278 19.19 -7.19 -6.59
N GLY A 279 19.27 -7.39 -5.27
CA GLY A 279 19.32 -6.33 -4.25
C GLY A 279 18.00 -6.07 -3.53
N GLY A 280 16.89 -6.33 -4.20
CA GLY A 280 15.57 -6.24 -3.60
C GLY A 280 15.30 -7.36 -2.60
N ILE A 281 14.13 -7.31 -1.97
CA ILE A 281 13.74 -8.25 -0.93
C ILE A 281 12.49 -8.99 -1.39
N SER A 282 12.48 -10.29 -1.15
CA SER A 282 11.43 -11.21 -1.56
C SER A 282 10.51 -11.59 -0.41
N GLY A 283 9.45 -12.34 -0.72
CA GLY A 283 8.44 -12.74 0.29
C GLY A 283 9.01 -13.70 1.32
N SER A 284 9.88 -14.60 0.89
CA SER A 284 10.55 -15.61 1.69
C SER A 284 11.90 -15.96 1.05
N PRO A 285 12.84 -16.57 1.77
CA PRO A 285 14.19 -16.81 1.24
C PRO A 285 14.18 -17.55 -0.10
N GLY A 286 14.92 -17.00 -1.09
CA GLY A 286 15.12 -17.62 -2.39
C GLY A 286 14.04 -17.37 -3.45
N VAL A 287 13.01 -16.56 -3.17
CA VAL A 287 12.02 -16.15 -4.19
C VAL A 287 12.35 -14.78 -4.81
N GLU A 288 11.62 -14.39 -5.86
CA GLU A 288 11.85 -13.14 -6.62
C GLU A 288 11.69 -11.88 -5.76
N ALA A 289 12.53 -10.87 -6.00
CA ALA A 289 12.44 -9.59 -5.30
C ALA A 289 11.16 -8.83 -5.67
N HIS A 290 10.53 -8.19 -4.68
CA HIS A 290 9.25 -7.51 -4.89
C HIS A 290 9.09 -6.29 -3.98
N GLY A 291 8.58 -5.18 -4.52
CA GLY A 291 8.49 -3.89 -3.82
C GLY A 291 7.64 -3.96 -2.55
N ALA A 292 6.52 -4.68 -2.61
CA ALA A 292 5.68 -4.92 -1.43
C ALA A 292 6.40 -5.66 -0.30
N TYR A 293 7.21 -6.67 -0.64
CA TYR A 293 7.97 -7.44 0.35
C TYR A 293 9.18 -6.64 0.87
N ALA A 294 9.81 -5.83 0.02
CA ALA A 294 10.82 -4.87 0.44
C ALA A 294 10.28 -3.88 1.46
N PHE A 295 9.10 -3.29 1.24
CA PHE A 295 8.48 -2.45 2.26
C PHE A 295 8.25 -3.20 3.57
N CYS A 296 7.63 -4.39 3.51
CA CYS A 296 7.35 -5.17 4.71
C CYS A 296 8.63 -5.44 5.53
N ALA A 297 9.70 -5.88 4.87
CA ALA A 297 10.96 -6.18 5.54
C ALA A 297 11.63 -4.92 6.11
N LEU A 298 11.74 -3.84 5.33
CA LEU A 298 12.39 -2.60 5.77
C LEU A 298 11.60 -1.91 6.89
N ALA A 299 10.26 -1.89 6.79
CA ALA A 299 9.41 -1.34 7.83
C ALA A 299 9.49 -2.20 9.11
N CYS A 300 9.50 -3.52 8.99
CA CYS A 300 9.67 -4.42 10.13
C CYS A 300 11.02 -4.21 10.83
N LEU A 301 12.13 -4.13 10.09
CA LEU A 301 13.46 -3.81 10.62
C LEU A 301 13.48 -2.44 11.33
N SER A 302 12.75 -1.46 10.80
CA SER A 302 12.65 -0.11 11.35
C SER A 302 11.69 -0.01 12.56
N ILE A 303 10.78 -0.98 12.73
CA ILE A 303 9.94 -1.10 13.93
C ILE A 303 10.79 -1.67 15.06
N ILE A 304 11.54 -2.75 14.81
CA ILE A 304 12.30 -3.46 15.86
C ILE A 304 13.58 -2.74 16.30
N GLY A 305 14.01 -1.69 15.61
CA GLY A 305 15.15 -0.87 16.01
C GLY A 305 15.48 0.26 15.04
N PRO A 306 16.52 1.07 15.34
CA PRO A 306 16.99 2.15 14.49
C PRO A 306 17.38 1.67 13.07
N PRO A 307 16.84 2.24 11.97
CA PRO A 307 17.12 1.83 10.59
C PRO A 307 18.62 1.72 10.22
N GLU A 308 19.44 2.66 10.68
CA GLU A 308 20.89 2.70 10.51
C GLU A 308 21.60 1.51 11.18
N GLU A 309 21.02 0.94 12.23
CA GLU A 309 21.55 -0.24 12.91
C GLU A 309 20.93 -1.53 12.36
N THR A 310 19.61 -1.56 12.16
CA THR A 310 18.89 -2.77 11.74
C THR A 310 19.03 -3.01 10.24
N ILE A 311 18.63 -2.06 9.39
CA ILE A 311 18.78 -2.17 7.93
C ILE A 311 20.27 -2.20 7.57
N GLY A 312 21.09 -1.33 8.17
CA GLY A 312 22.53 -1.27 7.92
C GLY A 312 23.28 -2.57 8.22
N ARG A 313 22.80 -3.37 9.18
CA ARG A 313 23.36 -4.70 9.49
C ARG A 313 22.78 -5.81 8.62
N CYS A 314 21.49 -5.74 8.30
CA CYS A 314 20.75 -6.86 7.70
C CYS A 314 20.72 -6.85 6.17
N MET A 315 21.03 -5.72 5.52
CA MET A 315 20.87 -5.55 4.08
C MET A 315 22.16 -5.07 3.41
N ASP A 316 22.45 -5.59 2.22
CA ASP A 316 23.38 -4.96 1.28
C ASP A 316 22.74 -3.68 0.74
N LEU A 317 23.11 -2.54 1.34
CA LEU A 317 22.54 -1.24 1.03
C LEU A 317 22.83 -0.76 -0.41
N PRO A 318 24.06 -0.85 -0.95
CA PRO A 318 24.32 -0.49 -2.35
C PRO A 318 23.45 -1.25 -3.34
N LEU A 319 23.29 -2.57 -3.16
CA LEU A 319 22.49 -3.39 -4.08
C LEU A 319 21.00 -3.09 -3.93
N LEU A 320 20.52 -2.92 -2.70
CA LEU A 320 19.13 -2.52 -2.42
C LEU A 320 18.78 -1.15 -3.01
N LEU A 321 19.68 -0.16 -2.88
CA LEU A 321 19.52 1.18 -3.45
C LEU A 321 19.39 1.11 -4.97
N SER A 322 20.29 0.39 -5.63
CA SER A 322 20.27 0.18 -7.09
C SER A 322 18.95 -0.45 -7.53
N TRP A 323 18.52 -1.51 -6.85
CA TRP A 323 17.27 -2.21 -7.15
C TRP A 323 16.04 -1.32 -6.96
N LEU A 324 15.93 -0.61 -5.83
CA LEU A 324 14.80 0.30 -5.57
C LEU A 324 14.73 1.43 -6.59
N SER A 325 15.88 2.02 -6.95
CA SER A 325 15.96 3.06 -7.99
C SER A 325 15.45 2.54 -9.34
N ALA A 326 15.81 1.31 -9.71
CA ALA A 326 15.42 0.67 -10.96
C ALA A 326 13.93 0.26 -11.02
N ARG A 327 13.12 0.57 -10.00
CA ARG A 327 11.67 0.39 -10.05
C ARG A 327 10.95 1.53 -10.73
N GLN A 328 11.55 2.72 -10.81
CA GLN A 328 10.89 3.88 -11.40
C GLN A 328 11.10 3.94 -12.90
N ASN A 329 10.00 3.95 -13.66
CA ASN A 329 10.05 3.99 -15.12
C ASN A 329 9.84 5.42 -15.63
N ALA A 330 10.34 5.69 -16.83
CA ALA A 330 9.95 6.86 -17.63
C ALA A 330 9.57 6.38 -19.04
N PRO A 331 8.55 6.99 -19.68
CA PRO A 331 7.86 8.21 -19.27
C PRO A 331 6.74 8.03 -18.23
N GLU A 332 6.38 6.82 -17.82
CA GLU A 332 5.25 6.62 -16.90
C GLU A 332 5.41 7.37 -15.58
N GLY A 333 6.63 7.42 -15.02
CA GLY A 333 6.95 8.11 -13.77
C GLY A 333 6.61 7.31 -12.50
N GLY A 334 5.73 6.30 -12.63
CA GLY A 334 5.37 5.38 -11.55
C GLY A 334 6.41 4.30 -11.27
N PHE A 335 6.13 3.48 -10.26
CA PHE A 335 6.98 2.35 -9.89
C PHE A 335 6.40 1.02 -10.38
N SER A 336 7.28 0.12 -10.79
CA SER A 336 7.01 -1.31 -10.96
C SER A 336 7.30 -2.08 -9.66
N GLY A 337 6.64 -3.22 -9.47
CA GLY A 337 6.84 -4.06 -8.28
C GLY A 337 8.11 -4.92 -8.34
N ARG A 338 8.54 -5.31 -9.54
CA ARG A 338 9.67 -6.21 -9.80
C ARG A 338 10.20 -6.01 -11.22
N THR A 339 11.42 -6.48 -11.45
CA THR A 339 12.15 -6.29 -12.71
C THR A 339 11.34 -6.79 -13.92
N ASN A 340 11.33 -6.01 -15.01
CA ASN A 340 10.60 -6.29 -16.26
C ASN A 340 9.07 -6.49 -16.12
N LYS A 341 8.47 -5.94 -15.05
CA LYS A 341 7.02 -5.82 -14.93
C LYS A 341 6.58 -4.36 -15.05
N LEU A 342 5.28 -4.20 -15.24
CA LEU A 342 4.65 -2.91 -15.51
C LEU A 342 4.59 -2.05 -14.24
N VAL A 343 4.50 -0.73 -14.45
CA VAL A 343 4.11 0.21 -13.40
C VAL A 343 2.72 -0.11 -12.84
N ASP A 344 2.50 0.20 -11.57
CA ASP A 344 1.21 0.07 -10.88
C ASP A 344 1.13 1.12 -9.76
N GLY A 345 -0.01 1.79 -9.67
CA GLY A 345 -0.31 2.84 -8.71
C GLY A 345 -0.09 2.42 -7.25
N CYS A 346 -0.32 1.17 -6.87
CA CYS A 346 -0.11 0.75 -5.48
C CYS A 346 1.37 0.74 -5.07
N TYR A 347 2.31 0.60 -6.02
CA TYR A 347 3.73 0.72 -5.72
C TYR A 347 4.17 2.14 -5.39
N SER A 348 3.30 3.14 -5.61
CA SER A 348 3.48 4.48 -5.03
C SER A 348 3.66 4.42 -3.52
N HIS A 349 2.97 3.51 -2.83
CA HIS A 349 3.23 3.20 -1.42
C HIS A 349 4.32 2.15 -1.25
N TRP A 350 4.20 0.98 -1.88
CA TRP A 350 5.09 -0.14 -1.54
C TRP A 350 6.54 0.11 -1.92
N VAL A 351 6.82 0.69 -3.09
CA VAL A 351 8.19 1.11 -3.44
C VAL A 351 8.47 2.50 -2.88
N GLY A 352 7.54 3.45 -3.05
CA GLY A 352 7.71 4.83 -2.58
C GLY A 352 7.99 4.96 -1.07
N GLY A 353 7.32 4.13 -0.28
CA GLY A 353 7.46 4.05 1.18
C GLY A 353 8.75 3.38 1.66
N CYS A 354 9.50 2.70 0.79
CA CYS A 354 10.85 2.23 1.13
C CYS A 354 11.85 3.39 1.25
N TRP A 355 11.67 4.47 0.47
CA TRP A 355 12.62 5.57 0.39
C TRP A 355 12.85 6.29 1.72
N PRO A 356 11.82 6.68 2.51
CA PRO A 356 12.03 7.23 3.84
C PRO A 356 12.85 6.34 4.76
N LEU A 357 12.65 5.02 4.68
CA LEU A 357 13.32 4.05 5.56
C LEU A 357 14.80 3.90 5.18
N LEU A 358 15.07 3.74 3.89
CA LEU A 358 16.43 3.65 3.37
C LEU A 358 17.20 4.96 3.58
N GLN A 359 16.58 6.11 3.28
CA GLN A 359 17.19 7.42 3.53
C GLN A 359 17.47 7.63 5.01
N SER A 360 16.57 7.22 5.93
CA SER A 360 16.85 7.29 7.36
C SER A 360 18.00 6.38 7.79
N ALA A 361 18.19 5.23 7.15
CA ALA A 361 19.33 4.35 7.44
C ALA A 361 20.66 4.98 6.97
N MET A 362 20.63 5.69 5.83
CA MET A 362 21.81 6.37 5.27
C MET A 362 22.14 7.70 5.96
N ASP A 363 21.12 8.46 6.39
CA ASP A 363 21.27 9.70 7.14
C ASP A 363 21.84 9.44 8.55
N GLY A 364 21.65 8.23 9.07
CA GLY A 364 22.24 7.77 10.33
C GLY A 364 21.43 8.16 11.57
N LYS A 365 22.13 8.22 12.71
CA LYS A 365 21.54 8.56 14.02
C LYS A 365 21.04 10.00 14.02
N PRO A 366 19.82 10.26 14.52
CA PRO A 366 19.35 11.62 14.77
C PRO A 366 20.31 12.35 15.71
N GLN A 367 20.57 13.62 15.43
CA GLN A 367 21.50 14.45 16.21
C GLN A 367 20.78 15.53 17.04
N SER A 368 19.47 15.66 16.89
CA SER A 368 18.65 16.67 17.56
C SER A 368 17.15 16.34 17.47
N ASP A 369 16.34 17.08 18.23
CA ASP A 369 14.87 17.10 18.14
C ASP A 369 14.33 17.66 16.81
N GLY A 370 15.21 18.22 15.98
CA GLY A 370 14.90 18.82 14.69
C GLY A 370 15.17 17.92 13.49
N PRO A 371 14.79 18.36 12.27
CA PRO A 371 15.18 17.68 11.03
C PRO A 371 16.71 17.54 10.93
N PRO A 372 17.23 16.43 10.38
CA PRO A 372 18.67 16.24 10.25
C PRO A 372 19.31 17.35 9.39
N PRO A 373 20.47 17.90 9.81
CA PRO A 373 21.11 19.02 9.14
C PRO A 373 21.72 18.65 7.78
N GLN A 374 22.15 17.39 7.64
CA GLN A 374 22.60 16.80 6.40
C GLN A 374 21.75 15.56 6.11
N THR A 375 21.34 15.40 4.85
CA THR A 375 20.54 14.27 4.39
C THR A 375 20.97 13.91 2.98
N VAL A 376 20.88 12.63 2.63
CA VAL A 376 21.10 12.13 1.26
C VAL A 376 20.07 12.67 0.26
N GLY A 377 19.00 13.30 0.75
CA GLY A 377 17.97 13.92 -0.09
C GLY A 377 17.02 12.88 -0.70
N SER A 378 16.35 13.26 -1.79
CA SER A 378 15.44 12.37 -2.52
C SER A 378 16.23 11.50 -3.48
N LEU A 379 16.18 10.18 -3.30
CA LEU A 379 16.88 9.22 -4.17
C LEU A 379 16.00 8.68 -5.31
N PHE A 380 14.81 9.26 -5.50
CA PHE A 380 13.88 8.97 -6.58
C PHE A 380 13.24 10.26 -7.11
N SER A 381 12.62 10.16 -8.30
CA SER A 381 11.91 11.29 -8.92
C SER A 381 10.53 11.48 -8.30
N ARG A 382 10.39 12.46 -7.39
CA ARG A 382 9.09 12.86 -6.85
C ARG A 382 8.16 13.38 -7.95
N GLU A 383 8.69 14.20 -8.87
CA GLU A 383 7.95 14.69 -10.03
C GLU A 383 7.37 13.55 -10.88
N GLY A 384 8.17 12.53 -11.20
CA GLY A 384 7.68 11.40 -12.00
C GLY A 384 6.52 10.69 -11.32
N LEU A 385 6.63 10.45 -10.01
CA LEU A 385 5.58 9.79 -9.25
C LEU A 385 4.32 10.64 -9.14
N ASP A 386 4.46 11.93 -8.84
CA ASP A 386 3.33 12.88 -8.79
C ASP A 386 2.57 12.92 -10.12
N ARG A 387 3.29 12.97 -11.25
CA ARG A 387 2.71 12.92 -12.60
C ARG A 387 1.98 11.60 -12.84
N TYR A 388 2.58 10.47 -12.49
CA TYR A 388 1.91 9.16 -12.66
C TYR A 388 0.59 9.11 -11.87
N ILE A 389 0.62 9.53 -10.62
CA ILE A 389 -0.55 9.51 -9.74
C ILE A 389 -1.65 10.44 -10.27
N LEU A 390 -1.33 11.72 -10.44
CA LEU A 390 -2.31 12.74 -10.78
C LEU A 390 -2.78 12.64 -12.23
N CYS A 391 -1.90 12.29 -13.18
CA CYS A 391 -2.29 12.15 -14.58
C CYS A 391 -2.92 10.79 -14.87
N CYS A 392 -2.34 9.68 -14.41
CA CYS A 392 -2.67 8.33 -14.91
C CYS A 392 -3.55 7.51 -13.96
N CYS A 393 -3.46 7.71 -12.64
CA CYS A 393 -4.15 6.87 -11.65
C CYS A 393 -5.54 7.38 -11.26
N GLN A 394 -5.89 8.64 -11.54
CA GLN A 394 -7.21 9.17 -11.22
C GLN A 394 -8.30 8.59 -12.14
N SER A 395 -9.41 8.13 -11.56
CA SER A 395 -10.61 7.73 -12.29
C SER A 395 -11.59 8.92 -12.42
N PRO A 396 -12.32 9.07 -13.54
CA PRO A 396 -13.22 10.21 -13.76
C PRO A 396 -14.43 10.29 -12.81
N HIS A 397 -14.73 9.23 -12.08
CA HIS A 397 -15.89 9.13 -11.18
C HIS A 397 -15.49 8.77 -9.76
N GLY A 398 -14.28 9.16 -9.34
CA GLY A 398 -13.76 8.83 -8.02
C GLY A 398 -13.01 7.50 -7.96
N GLY A 399 -12.25 7.34 -6.89
CA GLY A 399 -11.25 6.30 -6.73
C GLY A 399 -10.00 6.46 -7.61
N LEU A 400 -8.93 5.76 -7.23
CA LEU A 400 -7.69 5.64 -8.00
C LEU A 400 -7.44 4.17 -8.34
N ARG A 401 -6.59 3.94 -9.35
CA ARG A 401 -6.39 2.64 -10.00
C ARG A 401 -4.92 2.25 -10.13
N ASP A 402 -4.70 0.97 -10.43
CA ASP A 402 -3.41 0.41 -10.88
C ASP A 402 -2.78 1.26 -12.01
N LYS A 403 -3.42 1.27 -13.18
CA LYS A 403 -2.96 1.97 -14.39
C LYS A 403 -4.13 2.31 -15.31
N PRO A 404 -3.95 3.18 -16.32
CA PRO A 404 -4.96 3.41 -17.35
C PRO A 404 -5.49 2.12 -17.99
N GLY A 405 -6.82 2.02 -18.09
CA GLY A 405 -7.52 0.82 -18.55
C GLY A 405 -7.95 -0.16 -17.45
N LYS A 406 -7.60 0.11 -16.19
CA LYS A 406 -8.12 -0.61 -15.01
C LYS A 406 -9.22 0.19 -14.32
N SER A 407 -10.16 -0.50 -13.70
CA SER A 407 -11.15 0.11 -12.80
C SER A 407 -10.48 0.56 -11.50
N PRO A 408 -10.99 1.63 -10.84
CA PRO A 408 -10.55 1.95 -9.49
C PRO A 408 -11.03 0.89 -8.49
N ASP A 409 -10.29 0.77 -7.39
CA ASP A 409 -10.68 -0.01 -6.21
C ASP A 409 -10.13 0.67 -4.94
N CYS A 410 -10.59 0.26 -3.75
CA CYS A 410 -10.20 0.90 -2.50
C CYS A 410 -8.72 0.66 -2.15
N TYR A 411 -8.16 -0.50 -2.53
CA TYR A 411 -6.76 -0.82 -2.31
C TYR A 411 -5.85 0.15 -3.06
N HIS A 412 -6.07 0.34 -4.35
CA HIS A 412 -5.32 1.30 -5.16
C HIS A 412 -5.60 2.73 -4.72
N THR A 413 -6.85 3.07 -4.40
CA THR A 413 -7.19 4.40 -3.88
C THR A 413 -6.38 4.74 -2.64
N CYS A 414 -6.34 3.84 -1.65
CA CYS A 414 -5.55 3.99 -0.44
C CYS A 414 -4.05 4.17 -0.77
N TYR A 415 -3.44 3.20 -1.44
CA TYR A 415 -1.99 3.18 -1.60
C TYR A 415 -1.44 4.18 -2.61
N VAL A 416 -2.24 4.59 -3.59
CA VAL A 416 -1.89 5.72 -4.47
C VAL A 416 -1.91 7.03 -3.69
N LEU A 417 -2.94 7.28 -2.86
CA LEU A 417 -2.97 8.48 -2.00
C LEU A 417 -1.85 8.46 -0.97
N THR A 418 -1.52 7.31 -0.38
CA THR A 418 -0.38 7.16 0.54
C THR A 418 0.93 7.53 -0.15
N GLY A 419 1.14 7.07 -1.38
CA GLY A 419 2.32 7.43 -2.17
C GLY A 419 2.40 8.92 -2.50
N LEU A 420 1.27 9.54 -2.86
CA LEU A 420 1.19 10.99 -3.08
C LEU A 420 1.47 11.77 -1.79
N SER A 421 0.99 11.32 -0.64
CA SER A 421 1.35 11.93 0.65
C SER A 421 2.87 11.84 0.88
N ALA A 422 3.51 10.72 0.53
CA ALA A 422 4.94 10.53 0.75
C ALA A 422 5.81 11.47 -0.12
N THR A 423 5.39 11.82 -1.35
CA THR A 423 6.13 12.81 -2.18
C THR A 423 6.00 14.24 -1.65
N GLN A 424 4.94 14.51 -0.88
CA GLN A 424 4.59 15.83 -0.34
C GLN A 424 5.26 16.13 1.01
N HIS A 425 5.82 15.12 1.67
CA HIS A 425 6.38 15.21 3.03
C HIS A 425 7.77 14.60 3.11
N ARG A 426 8.68 15.29 3.82
CA ARG A 426 9.93 14.70 4.25
C ARG A 426 9.71 14.03 5.60
N HIS A 427 9.84 12.71 5.62
CA HIS A 427 9.83 11.90 6.84
C HIS A 427 11.25 11.73 7.36
N TYR A 428 11.43 11.83 8.67
CA TYR A 428 12.71 11.73 9.34
C TYR A 428 12.49 11.29 10.79
N ARG A 429 13.54 10.77 11.44
CA ARG A 429 13.52 10.47 12.87
C ARG A 429 14.15 11.59 13.69
N THR A 430 13.72 11.71 14.93
CA THR A 430 14.31 12.54 15.97
C THR A 430 14.86 11.66 17.10
N ASP A 431 15.63 12.26 18.02
CA ASP A 431 16.02 11.67 19.30
C ASP A 431 14.85 11.63 20.31
N SER A 432 13.86 12.52 20.16
CA SER A 432 12.59 12.45 20.88
C SER A 432 11.64 11.36 20.33
N SER A 433 11.24 10.43 21.18
CA SER A 433 10.17 9.46 20.92
C SER A 433 8.89 9.85 21.67
N ALA A 434 7.73 9.57 21.06
CA ALA A 434 6.46 9.65 21.78
C ALA A 434 6.26 8.49 22.76
N SER A 435 6.93 7.35 22.56
CA SER A 435 6.89 6.18 23.45
C SER A 435 7.65 6.46 24.74
N SER A 436 7.06 6.14 25.90
CA SER A 436 7.77 6.20 27.19
C SER A 436 8.70 5.01 27.40
N SER A 437 8.48 3.91 26.67
CA SER A 437 9.32 2.73 26.69
C SER A 437 10.51 2.86 25.73
N GLU A 438 11.68 2.35 26.14
CA GLU A 438 12.82 2.15 25.24
C GLU A 438 12.47 1.16 24.12
N THR A 439 11.53 0.25 24.39
CA THR A 439 11.07 -0.73 23.41
C THR A 439 10.30 -0.01 22.31
N PHE A 440 10.73 -0.19 21.05
CA PHE A 440 10.18 0.49 19.87
C PHE A 440 10.32 2.02 19.86
N ALA A 441 11.17 2.61 20.72
CA ALA A 441 11.33 4.07 20.78
C ALA A 441 11.64 4.71 19.42
N SER A 442 12.50 4.08 18.60
CA SER A 442 12.81 4.54 17.24
C SER A 442 11.58 4.52 16.30
N ALA A 443 10.64 3.61 16.50
CA ALA A 443 9.43 3.53 15.68
C ALA A 443 8.49 4.71 15.96
N PHE A 444 8.50 5.25 17.18
CA PHE A 444 7.67 6.39 17.61
C PHE A 444 8.44 7.73 17.65
N SER A 445 9.65 7.79 17.08
CA SER A 445 10.41 9.03 16.90
C SER A 445 10.31 9.62 15.49
N TRP A 446 9.55 8.99 14.61
CA TRP A 446 9.32 9.51 13.26
C TRP A 446 8.46 10.77 13.30
N LYS A 447 8.93 11.80 12.60
CA LYS A 447 8.24 13.06 12.34
C LYS A 447 8.17 13.30 10.84
N SER A 448 7.36 14.28 10.46
CA SER A 448 7.22 14.69 9.07
C SER A 448 7.15 16.21 8.95
N ARG A 449 7.65 16.74 7.84
CA ARG A 449 7.49 18.14 7.47
C ARG A 449 7.04 18.28 6.01
N PRO A 450 6.15 19.22 5.68
CA PRO A 450 5.77 19.50 4.30
C PRO A 450 6.98 19.88 3.44
N ILE A 451 7.09 19.32 2.25
CA ILE A 451 8.05 19.78 1.24
C ILE A 451 7.44 21.00 0.53
N ARG A 452 8.22 22.08 0.43
CA ARG A 452 7.78 23.38 -0.09
C ARG A 452 8.32 23.72 -1.48
N GLU A 453 9.40 23.08 -1.91
CA GLU A 453 10.11 23.37 -3.16
C GLU A 453 10.12 22.14 -4.09
N ASP A 454 10.31 22.38 -5.40
CA ASP A 454 10.43 21.37 -6.47
C ASP A 454 9.28 20.35 -6.51
N ASN A 455 8.04 20.84 -6.47
CA ASN A 455 6.84 20.01 -6.54
C ASN A 455 6.07 20.34 -7.81
N VAL A 456 5.45 19.32 -8.42
CA VAL A 456 4.55 19.49 -9.57
C VAL A 456 3.07 19.41 -9.21
N PHE A 457 2.76 19.18 -7.93
CA PHE A 457 1.41 19.29 -7.35
C PHE A 457 1.16 20.70 -6.80
N GLU A 458 -0.10 21.12 -6.70
CA GLU A 458 -0.49 22.39 -6.10
C GLU A 458 -0.78 22.27 -4.59
N ARG A 459 -0.86 23.41 -3.89
CA ARG A 459 -1.19 23.44 -2.45
C ARG A 459 -2.53 22.75 -2.15
N GLY A 460 -3.51 22.81 -3.05
CA GLY A 460 -4.81 22.15 -2.93
C GLY A 460 -4.75 20.62 -2.99
N ASP A 461 -3.70 20.06 -3.61
CA ASP A 461 -3.49 18.61 -3.73
C ASP A 461 -2.87 17.99 -2.47
N ARG A 462 -2.49 18.81 -1.49
CA ARG A 462 -1.79 18.35 -0.29
C ARG A 462 -2.66 17.41 0.54
N LEU A 463 -2.09 16.28 0.91
CA LEU A 463 -2.67 15.25 1.76
C LEU A 463 -2.12 15.32 3.18
N THR A 464 -2.78 14.65 4.11
CA THR A 464 -2.30 14.46 5.48
C THR A 464 -1.07 13.55 5.48
N ALA A 465 -0.03 13.88 6.26
CA ALA A 465 1.17 13.05 6.38
C ALA A 465 0.90 11.73 7.15
N PHE A 466 1.14 10.60 6.49
CA PHE A 466 1.08 9.28 7.10
C PHE A 466 2.44 8.84 7.67
N HIS A 467 2.41 8.07 8.74
CA HIS A 467 3.59 7.47 9.35
C HIS A 467 4.22 6.46 8.38
N PRO A 468 5.54 6.52 8.09
CA PRO A 468 6.14 5.66 7.07
C PRO A 468 6.17 4.17 7.44
N LEU A 469 6.18 3.85 8.75
CA LEU A 469 6.08 2.48 9.26
C LEU A 469 4.65 1.94 9.37
N PHE A 470 3.77 2.67 10.07
CA PHE A 470 2.44 2.19 10.43
C PHE A 470 1.36 2.53 9.40
N VAL A 471 1.68 3.40 8.43
CA VAL A 471 0.82 3.80 7.31
C VAL A 471 -0.62 4.13 7.73
N ILE A 472 -0.67 4.96 8.79
CA ILE A 472 -1.79 5.72 9.35
C ILE A 472 -1.26 7.10 9.77
N PRO A 473 -2.11 8.10 10.12
CA PRO A 473 -1.61 9.37 10.64
C PRO A 473 -0.70 9.18 11.86
N HIS A 474 0.38 9.97 11.97
CA HIS A 474 1.35 9.88 13.08
C HIS A 474 0.65 9.93 14.45
N GLN A 475 -0.28 10.88 14.64
CA GLN A 475 -1.05 11.02 15.87
C GLN A 475 -1.93 9.82 16.19
N ALA A 476 -2.43 9.08 15.19
CA ALA A 476 -3.24 7.89 15.42
C ALA A 476 -2.40 6.75 16.01
N ALA A 477 -1.18 6.56 15.48
CA ALA A 477 -0.21 5.61 16.02
C ALA A 477 0.24 6.00 17.44
N GLU A 478 0.62 7.27 17.65
CA GLU A 478 1.06 7.80 18.94
C GLU A 478 -0.04 7.65 20.01
N ARG A 479 -1.29 8.03 19.73
CA ARG A 479 -2.40 7.92 20.68
C ARG A 479 -2.69 6.49 21.10
N MET A 480 -2.71 5.56 20.15
CA MET A 480 -2.96 4.15 20.47
C MET A 480 -1.83 3.58 21.33
N ARG A 481 -0.58 3.82 20.93
CA ARG A 481 0.60 3.38 21.68
C ARG A 481 0.57 3.88 23.13
N LEU A 482 0.40 5.19 23.30
CA LEU A 482 0.39 5.83 24.62
C LEU A 482 -0.75 5.31 25.52
N TRP A 483 -1.92 5.06 24.94
CA TRP A 483 -3.03 4.48 25.70
C TRP A 483 -2.68 3.08 26.23
N TYR A 484 -2.10 2.21 25.39
CA TYR A 484 -1.72 0.87 25.83
C TYR A 484 -0.52 0.83 26.80
N GLU A 485 0.38 1.81 26.75
CA GLU A 485 1.46 1.97 27.74
C GLU A 485 0.91 2.36 29.12
N SER A 486 -0.20 3.11 29.19
CA SER A 486 -0.85 3.45 30.45
C SER A 486 -1.72 2.33 31.04
N GLU A 487 -2.10 1.36 30.22
CA GLU A 487 -2.94 0.23 30.63
C GLU A 487 -2.10 -0.99 31.03
N ALA A 488 -2.45 -1.62 32.16
CA ALA A 488 -1.85 -2.89 32.54
C ALA A 488 -2.12 -3.98 31.48
N PHE A 489 -1.14 -4.86 31.27
CA PHE A 489 -1.25 -5.98 30.34
C PHE A 489 -2.06 -7.15 30.90
#